data_AF-A0A7J4HVJ7-F1
#
_entry.id   AF-A0A7J4HVJ7-F1
#
_cell.length_a   1.000
_cell.length_b   1.000
_cell.length_c   1.000
_cell.angle_alpha   90.00
_cell.angle_beta   90.00
_cell.angle_gamma   90.00
#
_symmetry.space_group_name_H-M   'P 1'
#
loop_
_entity.id
_entity.type
_entity.pdbx_description
1 polymer ?
#
loop_
_entity_poly.entity_id
_entity_poly.type
_entity_poly.pdbx_seq_one_letter_code
_entity_poly.pdbx_strand_id
1 'polypeptide(L)'
;MGNCFIEHVGSTSVPGLGGKGIVDVLVGVKSKNLPPLIKTLESVGYEFRKKASTPDRFFFRRDYKFSKETRRVHIHLTKFDSKDWNELNLYGLR
;
A
#
# COMPACT_ATOMS: atom_id res chain seq x y z
N MET A 1 -10.21 11.11 -13.43
CA MET A 1 -9.44 10.05 -12.72
C MET A 1 -10.06 8.71 -13.08
N GLY A 2 -9.26 7.71 -13.47
CA GLY A 2 -9.80 6.37 -13.77
C GLY A 2 -10.06 5.56 -12.49
N ASN A 3 -10.76 4.43 -12.59
CA ASN A 3 -11.03 3.54 -11.45
C ASN A 3 -9.74 3.19 -10.68
N CYS A 4 -9.86 3.22 -9.36
CA CYS A 4 -8.84 2.85 -8.37
C CYS A 4 -9.47 1.83 -7.42
N PHE A 5 -8.78 0.73 -7.17
CA PHE A 5 -9.19 -0.29 -6.21
C PHE A 5 -8.30 -0.18 -4.98
N ILE A 6 -8.89 -0.19 -3.80
CA ILE A 6 -8.20 0.00 -2.52
C ILE A 6 -8.65 -1.10 -1.57
N GLU A 7 -7.69 -1.88 -1.09
CA GLU A 7 -7.93 -3.01 -0.22
C GLU A 7 -7.06 -2.90 1.04
N HIS A 8 -7.64 -3.17 2.21
CA HIS A 8 -6.87 -3.39 3.44
C HIS A 8 -6.36 -4.82 3.43
N VAL A 9 -5.04 -4.99 3.54
CA VAL A 9 -4.36 -6.29 3.55
C VAL A 9 -3.45 -6.43 4.76
N GLY A 10 -2.96 -7.64 5.00
CA GLY A 10 -2.00 -7.92 6.06
C GLY A 10 -2.65 -8.22 7.40
N SER A 11 -1.87 -8.48 8.44
CA SER A 11 -2.44 -9.02 9.69
C SER A 11 -3.44 -8.08 10.37
N THR A 12 -3.39 -6.77 10.10
CA THR A 12 -4.33 -5.80 10.67
C THR A 12 -5.70 -5.78 9.97
N SER A 13 -5.86 -6.39 8.79
CA SER A 13 -7.19 -6.59 8.17
C SER A 13 -7.95 -7.76 8.78
N VAL A 14 -7.27 -8.71 9.41
CA VAL A 14 -7.89 -9.90 10.01
C VAL A 14 -8.42 -9.57 11.42
N PRO A 15 -9.73 -9.63 11.68
CA PRO A 15 -10.28 -9.38 13.01
C PRO A 15 -9.69 -10.34 14.05
N GLY A 16 -9.19 -9.80 15.17
CA GLY A 16 -8.69 -10.58 16.31
C GLY A 16 -7.29 -11.19 16.15
N LEU A 17 -6.67 -11.16 14.96
CA LEU A 17 -5.31 -11.67 14.75
C LEU A 17 -4.23 -10.79 15.41
N GLY A 18 -4.54 -9.51 15.59
CA GLY A 18 -3.59 -8.51 16.08
C GLY A 18 -2.51 -8.19 15.04
N GLY A 19 -1.67 -7.20 15.35
CA GLY A 19 -0.58 -6.81 14.45
C GLY A 19 0.37 -5.82 15.09
N LYS A 20 1.49 -5.55 14.42
CA LYS A 20 2.54 -4.63 14.87
C LYS A 20 2.12 -3.15 14.87
N GLY A 21 0.82 -2.85 14.76
CA GLY A 21 0.29 -1.49 14.58
C GLY A 21 0.59 -0.88 13.21
N ILE A 22 0.83 -1.72 12.20
CA ILE A 22 1.11 -1.33 10.82
C ILE A 22 -0.12 -1.64 9.96
N VAL A 23 -0.60 -0.64 9.21
CA VAL A 23 -1.70 -0.81 8.25
C VAL A 23 -1.09 -0.94 6.86
N ASP A 24 -1.34 -2.06 6.20
CA ASP A 24 -0.91 -2.30 4.82
C ASP A 24 -2.11 -2.09 3.88
N VAL A 25 -1.96 -1.18 2.92
CA VAL A 25 -3.01 -0.84 1.94
C VAL A 25 -2.54 -1.22 0.55
N LEU A 26 -3.30 -2.05 -0.15
CA LEU A 26 -3.08 -2.42 -1.53
C LEU A 26 -3.89 -1.50 -2.45
N VAL A 27 -3.24 -0.84 -3.40
CA VAL A 27 -3.85 0.13 -4.31
C VAL A 27 -3.60 -0.29 -5.75
N GLY A 28 -4.66 -0.67 -6.45
CA GLY A 28 -4.63 -1.15 -7.83
C GLY A 28 -5.15 -0.10 -8.80
N VAL A 29 -4.34 0.29 -9.78
CA VAL A 29 -4.70 1.32 -10.77
C VAL A 29 -4.33 0.92 -12.19
N LYS A 30 -4.90 1.60 -13.19
CA LYS A 30 -4.42 1.48 -14.57
C LYS A 30 -2.97 1.97 -14.68
N SER A 31 -2.14 1.33 -15.50
CA SER A 31 -0.70 1.65 -15.64
C SER A 31 -0.42 3.14 -15.89
N LYS A 32 -1.25 3.82 -16.68
CA LYS A 32 -1.12 5.26 -16.95
C LYS A 32 -1.23 6.16 -15.71
N ASN A 33 -1.85 5.66 -14.64
CA ASN A 33 -2.02 6.40 -13.38
C ASN A 33 -0.86 6.19 -12.41
N LEU A 34 0.03 5.22 -12.63
CA LEU A 34 1.14 4.94 -11.70
C LEU A 34 2.10 6.14 -11.59
N PRO A 35 2.64 6.72 -12.68
CA PRO A 35 3.58 7.84 -12.56
C PRO A 35 3.04 9.07 -11.81
N PRO A 36 1.82 9.58 -12.10
CA PRO A 36 1.31 10.72 -11.34
C PRO A 36 0.98 10.37 -9.88
N LEU A 37 0.58 9.14 -9.57
CA LEU A 37 0.29 8.73 -8.19
C LEU A 37 1.54 8.55 -7.35
N ILE A 38 2.65 8.06 -7.92
CA ILE A 38 3.96 8.02 -7.24
C ILE A 38 4.31 9.42 -6.73
N LYS A 39 4.27 10.42 -7.62
CA LYS A 39 4.55 11.83 -7.27
C LYS A 39 3.58 12.39 -6.24
N THR A 40 2.31 12.01 -6.33
CA THR A 40 1.26 12.46 -5.40
C THR A 40 1.48 11.88 -4.00
N LEU A 41 1.86 10.61 -3.89
CA LEU A 41 2.14 9.97 -2.61
C LEU A 41 3.38 10.59 -1.95
N GLU A 42 4.43 10.85 -2.72
CA GLU A 42 5.62 11.55 -2.22
C GLU A 42 5.28 12.98 -1.76
N SER A 43 4.46 13.73 -2.50
CA SER A 43 4.10 15.11 -2.14
C SER A 43 3.28 15.22 -0.86
N VAL A 44 2.52 14.18 -0.50
CA VAL A 44 1.77 14.13 0.78
C VAL A 44 2.55 13.45 1.91
N GLY A 45 3.85 13.18 1.71
CA GLY A 45 4.77 12.75 2.76
C GLY A 45 4.92 11.23 2.92
N TYR A 46 4.55 10.43 1.92
CA TYR A 46 4.97 9.03 1.88
C TYR A 46 6.39 8.91 1.33
N GLU A 47 7.22 8.13 2.02
CA GLU A 47 8.56 7.79 1.56
C GLU A 47 8.48 6.67 0.51
N PHE A 48 8.94 6.91 -0.71
CA PHE A 48 9.10 5.86 -1.71
C PHE A 48 10.30 4.97 -1.36
N ARG A 49 10.06 3.66 -1.24
CA ARG A 49 11.06 2.69 -0.79
C ARG A 49 11.44 1.77 -1.96
N LYS A 50 12.37 2.25 -2.79
CA LYS A 50 12.84 1.51 -3.97
C LYS A 50 13.29 0.07 -3.67
N LYS A 51 14.00 -0.15 -2.56
CA LYS A 51 14.49 -1.50 -2.15
C LYS A 51 13.39 -2.49 -1.78
N ALA A 52 12.19 -2.02 -1.41
CA ALA A 52 11.04 -2.86 -1.05
C ALA A 52 10.02 -2.96 -2.20
N SER A 53 10.27 -2.24 -3.30
CA SER A 53 9.48 -2.25 -4.52
C SER A 53 9.93 -3.37 -5.44
N THR A 54 9.02 -3.81 -6.31
CA THR A 54 9.25 -4.75 -7.40
C THR A 54 9.00 -4.03 -8.74
N PRO A 55 9.20 -4.67 -9.90
CA PRO A 55 8.80 -4.08 -11.18
C PRO A 55 7.32 -3.71 -11.29
N ASP A 56 6.42 -4.46 -10.62
CA ASP A 56 4.97 -4.29 -10.72
C ASP A 56 4.32 -3.65 -9.47
N ARG A 57 5.11 -3.40 -8.41
CA ARG A 57 4.65 -2.86 -7.13
C ARG A 57 5.60 -1.79 -6.59
N PHE A 58 5.08 -0.58 -6.47
CA PHE A 58 5.75 0.55 -5.85
C PHE A 58 5.38 0.61 -4.37
N PHE A 59 6.37 0.45 -3.50
CA PHE A 59 6.16 0.42 -2.05
C PHE A 59 6.43 1.77 -1.42
N PHE A 60 5.48 2.22 -0.60
CA PHE A 60 5.55 3.48 0.12
C PHE A 60 5.33 3.26 1.61
N ARG A 61 5.98 4.09 2.42
CA ARG A 61 5.81 4.08 3.87
C ARG A 61 5.56 5.49 4.38
N ARG A 62 4.66 5.61 5.34
CA ARG A 62 4.52 6.82 6.15
C ARG A 62 4.31 6.46 7.61
N ASP A 63 5.08 7.11 8.47
CA ASP A 63 4.89 7.05 9.92
C ASP A 63 4.13 8.31 10.33
N TYR A 64 3.09 8.17 11.16
CA TYR A 64 2.33 9.29 11.70
C TYR A 64 2.15 9.14 13.21
N LYS A 65 2.17 10.27 13.91
CA LYS A 65 1.91 10.32 15.35
C LYS A 65 0.41 10.25 15.58
N PHE A 66 -0.01 9.32 16.43
CA PHE A 66 -1.39 9.19 16.86
C PHE A 66 -1.40 9.02 18.37
N SER A 67 -1.86 10.05 19.09
CA SER A 67 -1.73 10.12 20.55
C SER A 67 -0.25 9.94 20.97
N LYS A 68 0.02 9.05 21.94
CA LYS A 68 1.36 8.74 22.44
C LYS A 68 2.11 7.71 21.57
N GLU A 69 1.50 7.21 20.50
CA GLU A 69 2.05 6.14 19.66
C GLU A 69 2.44 6.61 18.27
N THR A 70 3.32 5.85 17.63
CA THR A 70 3.62 6.02 16.20
C THR A 70 2.93 4.90 15.44
N ARG A 71 2.06 5.28 14.49
CA ARG A 71 1.41 4.35 13.58
C ARG A 71 2.11 4.40 12.24
N ARG A 72 2.12 3.28 11.53
CA ARG A 72 2.74 3.17 10.21
C ARG A 72 1.71 2.72 9.20
N VAL A 73 1.68 3.40 8.06
CA VAL A 73 0.94 2.96 6.88
C VAL A 73 1.92 2.57 5.80
N HIS A 74 1.70 1.41 5.21
CA HIS A 74 2.32 1.00 3.97
C HIS A 74 1.31 1.10 2.83
N ILE A 75 1.78 1.58 1.67
CA ILE A 75 1.00 1.52 0.43
C ILE A 75 1.76 0.65 -0.56
N HIS A 76 1.07 -0.40 -1.04
CA HIS A 76 1.46 -1.22 -2.16
C HIS A 76 0.73 -0.70 -3.39
N LEU A 77 1.36 0.21 -4.15
CA LEU A 77 0.78 0.75 -5.38
C LEU A 77 1.14 -0.16 -6.56
N THR A 78 0.14 -0.78 -7.18
CA THR A 78 0.32 -1.74 -8.27
C THR A 78 -0.51 -1.37 -9.51
N LYS A 79 -0.11 -1.92 -10.66
CA LYS A 79 -1.05 -2.04 -11.78
C LYS A 79 -2.15 -3.02 -11.34
N PHE A 80 -3.42 -2.63 -11.50
CA PHE A 80 -4.55 -3.54 -11.27
C PHE A 80 -4.43 -4.78 -12.17
N ASP A 81 -4.74 -5.94 -11.60
CA ASP A 81 -4.63 -7.26 -12.25
C ASP A 81 -3.19 -7.65 -12.66
N SER A 82 -2.17 -7.00 -12.09
CA SER A 82 -0.80 -7.49 -12.18
C SER A 82 -0.60 -8.71 -11.28
N LYS A 83 0.53 -9.41 -11.48
CA LYS A 83 0.95 -10.50 -10.60
C LYS A 83 0.97 -10.08 -9.13
N ASP A 84 1.64 -8.99 -8.81
CA ASP A 84 1.74 -8.49 -7.43
C ASP A 84 0.38 -8.04 -6.85
N TRP A 85 -0.51 -7.48 -7.68
CA TRP A 85 -1.89 -7.18 -7.24
C TRP A 85 -2.59 -8.47 -6.83
N ASN A 86 -2.61 -9.47 -7.70
CA ASN A 86 -3.32 -10.73 -7.47
C ASN A 86 -2.71 -11.52 -6.30
N GLU A 87 -1.38 -11.59 -6.19
CA GLU A 87 -0.70 -12.28 -5.09
C GLU A 87 -0.98 -11.62 -3.73
N LEU A 88 -0.90 -10.28 -3.64
CA LEU A 88 -1.22 -9.58 -2.39
C LEU A 88 -2.73 -9.60 -2.08
N ASN A 89 -3.57 -9.67 -3.10
CA ASN A 89 -5.01 -9.78 -2.92
C ASN A 89 -5.44 -11.18 -2.44
N LEU A 90 -4.76 -12.23 -2.90
CA LEU A 90 -5.05 -13.63 -2.55
C LEU A 90 -4.36 -14.09 -1.25
N TYR A 91 -3.10 -13.71 -1.06
CA TYR A 91 -2.27 -14.21 0.06
C TYR A 91 -1.98 -13.15 1.13
N GLY A 92 -2.28 -11.88 0.87
CA GLY A 92 -2.12 -10.83 1.87
C GLY A 92 -3.23 -10.94 2.90
N LEU A 93 -3.03 -11.80 3.92
CA LEU A 93 -3.89 -12.03 5.10
C LEU A 93 -5.06 -11.04 5.21
N ARG A 94 -6.30 -11.50 5.00
CA ARG A 94 -7.53 -10.71 5.07
C ARG A 94 -8.48 -11.34 6.05
#